data_AF-E6XSA8-F1
#
_entry.id   AF-E6XSA8-F1
#
_cell.length_a   1.000
_cell.length_b   1.000
_cell.length_c   1.000
_cell.angle_alpha   90.00
_cell.angle_beta   90.00
_cell.angle_gamma   90.00
#
_symmetry.space_group_name_H-M   'P 1'
#
loop_
_entity.id
_entity.type
_entity.pdbx_description
1 polymer ?
#
loop_
_entity_poly.entity_id
_entity_poly.type
_entity_poly.pdbx_seq_one_letter_code
_entity_poly.pdbx_strand_id
1 'polypeptide(L)'
;MIFLSYNHNDKSVVKPLANKLASVFSSENIFFDDWSIQPGDGIISSMNKGLEAAKYFFFFVSKSSLQSKMVDLEWQNALLKATKGDLKLIPVKLDDCLMPAILLQTLYIDLFGKGLEVAFRQMVDVINQNKEQPDISQQTYENVRAFISKDAEKINIEIRAMTYMEPQSRFGILVTNEENDLGRWEKNSPMFQGRFQKNVVQLTNGEWANALYFERQRPLSPGFPYVLEISEKQGKRLDLIEVMHASDEAFYRFIPKQIE
;
A
#
# COMPACT_ATOMS: atom_id res chain seq x y z
N MET A 1 -24.44 -15.36 3.62
CA MET A 1 -24.02 -14.46 4.71
C MET A 1 -22.52 -14.18 4.62
N ILE A 2 -22.09 -12.97 4.98
CA ILE A 2 -20.69 -12.56 5.16
C ILE A 2 -20.41 -12.54 6.66
N PHE A 3 -19.47 -13.36 7.14
CA PHE A 3 -19.13 -13.44 8.55
C PHE A 3 -17.83 -12.68 8.83
N LEU A 4 -17.86 -11.77 9.79
CA LEU A 4 -16.71 -11.00 10.24
C LEU A 4 -16.23 -11.53 11.59
N SER A 5 -15.11 -12.25 11.58
CA SER A 5 -14.56 -12.90 12.77
C SER A 5 -13.31 -12.18 13.24
N TYR A 6 -13.38 -11.54 14.40
CA TYR A 6 -12.32 -10.68 14.91
C TYR A 6 -12.20 -10.82 16.44
N ASN A 7 -11.04 -10.44 16.98
CA ASN A 7 -10.87 -10.34 18.43
C ASN A 7 -11.50 -9.02 18.92
N HIS A 8 -12.16 -9.02 20.08
CA HIS A 8 -12.78 -7.82 20.65
C HIS A 8 -11.88 -6.57 20.70
N ASN A 9 -10.56 -6.75 20.88
CA ASN A 9 -9.58 -5.66 20.87
C ASN A 9 -9.44 -4.97 19.50
N ASP A 10 -9.80 -5.66 18.42
CA ASP A 10 -9.68 -5.20 17.05
C ASP A 10 -10.95 -4.49 16.54
N LYS A 11 -11.99 -4.39 17.39
CA LYS A 11 -13.31 -3.85 17.01
C LYS A 11 -13.24 -2.48 16.35
N SER A 12 -12.38 -1.60 16.85
CA SER A 12 -12.23 -0.23 16.36
C SER A 12 -11.79 -0.18 14.89
N VAL A 13 -11.03 -1.19 14.44
CA VAL A 13 -10.54 -1.31 13.05
C VAL A 13 -11.53 -2.06 12.16
N VAL A 14 -12.20 -3.09 12.71
CA VAL A 14 -13.16 -3.92 11.97
C VAL A 14 -14.51 -3.23 11.76
N LYS A 15 -14.98 -2.44 12.72
CA LYS A 15 -16.30 -1.77 12.65
C LYS A 15 -16.45 -0.83 11.45
N PRO A 16 -15.46 0.01 11.08
CA PRO A 16 -15.52 0.79 9.85
C PRO A 16 -15.67 -0.05 8.57
N LEU A 17 -15.00 -1.21 8.49
CA LEU A 17 -15.16 -2.14 7.38
C LEU A 17 -16.55 -2.78 7.36
N ALA A 18 -17.04 -3.20 8.53
CA ALA A 18 -18.40 -3.74 8.65
C ALA A 18 -19.42 -2.73 8.14
N ASN A 19 -19.33 -1.46 8.55
CA ASN A 19 -20.22 -0.38 8.09
C ASN A 19 -20.19 -0.21 6.57
N LYS A 20 -18.99 -0.20 5.98
CA LYS A 20 -18.85 -0.08 4.52
C LYS A 20 -19.42 -1.28 3.79
N LEU A 21 -19.16 -2.49 4.26
CA LEU A 21 -19.75 -3.70 3.68
C LEU A 21 -21.28 -3.66 3.78
N ALA A 22 -21.84 -3.19 4.90
CA ALA A 22 -23.28 -3.08 5.10
C ALA A 22 -23.91 -2.07 4.13
N SER A 23 -23.18 -1.01 3.80
CA SER A 23 -23.63 -0.02 2.80
C SER A 23 -23.71 -0.59 1.38
N VAL A 24 -22.94 -1.63 1.06
CA VAL A 24 -22.88 -2.26 -0.27
C VAL A 24 -23.77 -3.50 -0.37
N PHE A 25 -23.77 -4.34 0.66
CA PHE A 25 -24.41 -5.67 0.66
C PHE A 25 -25.64 -5.77 1.57
N SER A 26 -26.04 -4.66 2.19
CA SER A 26 -27.04 -4.59 3.26
C SER A 26 -26.60 -5.25 4.58
N SER A 27 -27.06 -4.70 5.71
CA SER A 27 -26.69 -5.17 7.05
C SER A 27 -27.17 -6.58 7.36
N GLU A 28 -28.32 -7.01 6.81
CA GLU A 28 -28.88 -8.35 7.02
C GLU A 28 -28.03 -9.48 6.43
N ASN A 29 -27.13 -9.16 5.48
CA ASN A 29 -26.21 -10.12 4.88
C ASN A 29 -24.87 -10.19 5.59
N ILE A 30 -24.69 -9.44 6.68
CA ILE A 30 -23.44 -9.35 7.43
C ILE A 30 -23.66 -9.83 8.85
N PHE A 31 -22.97 -10.90 9.20
CA PHE A 31 -22.82 -11.29 10.59
C PHE A 31 -21.63 -10.54 11.18
N PHE A 32 -21.94 -9.47 11.91
CA PHE A 32 -21.04 -8.76 12.81
C PHE A 32 -21.63 -8.84 14.21
N ASP A 33 -20.91 -9.46 15.15
CA ASP A 33 -21.42 -9.81 16.48
C ASP A 33 -22.04 -8.63 17.25
N ASP A 34 -21.44 -7.44 17.16
CA ASP A 34 -21.92 -6.19 17.77
C ASP A 34 -23.33 -5.78 17.29
N TRP A 35 -23.74 -6.24 16.11
CA TRP A 35 -25.08 -5.99 15.55
C TRP A 35 -25.99 -7.20 15.67
N SER A 36 -25.40 -8.39 15.53
CA SER A 36 -26.13 -9.64 15.29
C SER A 36 -26.49 -10.38 16.58
N ILE A 37 -25.91 -9.99 17.72
CA ILE A 37 -26.16 -10.59 19.03
C ILE A 37 -26.74 -9.52 19.95
N GLN A 38 -27.96 -9.73 20.42
CA GLN A 38 -28.66 -8.80 21.32
C GLN A 38 -28.65 -9.32 22.77
N PRO A 39 -28.79 -8.43 23.78
CA PRO A 39 -28.96 -8.87 25.16
C PRO A 39 -30.14 -9.84 25.30
N GLY A 40 -29.87 -11.03 25.83
CA GLY A 40 -30.83 -12.14 25.93
C GLY A 40 -30.58 -13.27 24.94
N ASP A 41 -29.76 -13.04 23.90
CA ASP A 41 -29.36 -14.10 22.98
C ASP A 41 -28.27 -15.01 23.56
N GLY A 42 -28.35 -16.31 23.25
CA GLY A 42 -27.26 -17.22 23.52
C GLY A 42 -26.11 -17.00 22.55
N ILE A 43 -25.00 -16.40 23.00
CA ILE A 43 -23.82 -16.06 22.17
C ILE A 43 -23.38 -17.22 21.28
N ILE A 44 -23.19 -18.42 21.86
CA ILE A 44 -22.75 -19.62 21.13
C ILE A 44 -23.77 -20.01 20.05
N SER A 45 -25.07 -19.95 20.37
CA SER A 45 -26.12 -20.29 19.43
C SER A 45 -26.20 -19.31 18.26
N SER A 46 -26.01 -18.01 18.51
CA SER A 46 -25.99 -16.98 17.47
C SER A 46 -24.77 -17.11 16.57
N MET A 47 -23.59 -17.40 17.14
CA MET A 47 -22.38 -17.69 16.35
C MET A 47 -22.57 -18.90 15.43
N ASN A 48 -23.11 -20.01 15.95
CA ASN A 48 -23.36 -21.21 15.15
C ASN A 48 -24.33 -20.93 13.99
N LYS A 49 -25.44 -20.20 14.24
CA LYS A 49 -26.37 -19.80 13.19
C LYS A 49 -25.71 -18.92 12.13
N GLY A 50 -24.90 -17.95 12.55
CA GLY A 50 -24.15 -17.08 11.64
C GLY A 50 -23.18 -17.87 10.76
N LEU A 51 -22.48 -18.83 11.35
CA LEU A 51 -21.54 -19.72 10.67
C LEU A 51 -22.23 -20.65 9.67
N GLU A 52 -23.33 -21.29 10.04
CA GLU A 52 -24.09 -22.21 9.15
C GLU A 52 -24.58 -21.51 7.88
N ALA A 53 -24.94 -20.23 7.96
CA ALA A 53 -25.39 -19.43 6.82
C ALA A 53 -24.23 -18.72 6.07
N ALA A 54 -23.00 -18.81 6.58
CA ALA A 54 -21.84 -18.10 6.05
C ALA A 54 -21.37 -18.73 4.73
N LYS A 55 -21.14 -17.86 3.74
CA LYS A 55 -20.49 -18.20 2.46
C LYS A 55 -19.07 -17.66 2.42
N TYR A 56 -18.86 -16.49 3.03
CA TYR A 56 -17.56 -15.85 3.17
C TYR A 56 -17.28 -15.64 4.66
N PHE A 57 -16.08 -16.03 5.08
CA PHE A 57 -15.61 -15.89 6.44
C PHE A 57 -14.33 -15.08 6.45
N PHE A 58 -14.45 -13.79 6.79
CA PHE A 58 -13.29 -12.92 6.94
C PHE A 58 -12.73 -13.07 8.34
N PHE A 59 -11.57 -13.71 8.43
CA PHE A 59 -10.87 -13.93 9.68
C PHE A 59 -9.81 -12.85 9.90
N PHE A 60 -10.08 -11.93 10.83
CA PHE A 60 -9.18 -10.84 11.15
C PHE A 60 -8.07 -11.32 12.09
N VAL A 61 -6.83 -11.23 11.59
CA VAL A 61 -5.62 -11.75 12.22
C VAL A 61 -4.81 -10.59 12.79
N SER A 62 -4.64 -10.59 14.11
CA SER A 62 -3.83 -9.66 14.88
C SER A 62 -3.03 -10.42 15.93
N LYS A 63 -2.03 -9.80 16.55
CA LYS A 63 -1.34 -10.38 17.72
C LYS A 63 -2.33 -10.83 18.81
N SER A 64 -3.41 -10.07 19.03
CA SER A 64 -4.47 -10.42 19.98
C SER A 64 -5.24 -11.66 19.56
N SER A 65 -5.60 -11.79 18.28
CA SER A 65 -6.34 -12.96 17.80
C SER A 65 -5.47 -14.22 17.72
N LEU A 66 -4.16 -14.09 17.48
CA LEU A 66 -3.19 -15.19 17.55
C LEU A 66 -2.98 -15.74 18.97
N GLN A 67 -3.06 -14.88 19.98
CA GLN A 67 -2.95 -15.30 21.39
C GLN A 67 -4.21 -15.98 21.91
N SER A 68 -5.37 -15.66 21.31
CA SER A 68 -6.58 -16.44 21.53
C SER A 68 -6.51 -17.76 20.76
N LYS A 69 -7.07 -18.87 21.27
CA LYS A 69 -7.11 -20.21 20.64
C LYS A 69 -7.86 -20.28 19.29
N MET A 70 -8.03 -19.15 18.61
CA MET A 70 -8.85 -18.92 17.43
C MET A 70 -8.12 -19.29 16.12
N VAL A 71 -6.89 -19.79 16.21
CA VAL A 71 -5.98 -20.01 15.08
C VAL A 71 -5.55 -21.47 14.93
N ASP A 72 -5.99 -22.35 15.83
CA ASP A 72 -5.59 -23.75 15.82
C ASP A 72 -6.18 -24.52 14.61
N LEU A 73 -5.42 -25.49 14.09
CA LEU A 73 -5.82 -26.39 12.98
C LEU A 73 -7.19 -27.04 13.21
N GLU A 74 -7.49 -27.38 14.46
CA GLU A 74 -8.76 -28.00 14.85
C GLU A 74 -9.95 -27.06 14.63
N TRP A 75 -9.75 -25.76 14.85
CA TRP A 75 -10.79 -24.75 14.70
C TRP A 75 -11.17 -24.55 13.23
N GLN A 76 -10.19 -24.48 12.33
CA GLN A 76 -10.48 -24.37 10.88
C GLN A 76 -11.18 -25.60 10.32
N ASN A 77 -10.74 -26.80 10.73
CA ASN A 77 -11.39 -28.04 10.31
C ASN A 77 -12.81 -28.16 10.87
N ALA A 78 -13.04 -27.70 12.10
CA ALA A 78 -14.38 -27.62 12.67
C ALA A 78 -15.27 -26.62 11.91
N LEU A 79 -14.73 -25.47 11.52
CA LEU A 79 -15.42 -24.43 10.74
C LEU A 79 -15.86 -24.95 9.36
N LEU A 80 -14.95 -25.60 8.63
CA LEU A 80 -15.24 -26.18 7.32
C LEU A 80 -16.27 -27.31 7.39
N LYS A 81 -16.19 -28.15 8.44
CA LYS A 81 -17.19 -29.21 8.70
C LYS A 81 -18.56 -28.63 9.03
N ALA A 82 -18.62 -27.59 9.88
CA ALA A 82 -19.87 -26.93 10.27
C ALA A 82 -20.60 -26.29 9.07
N THR A 83 -19.85 -25.94 8.03
CA THR A 83 -20.38 -25.27 6.82
C THR A 83 -20.46 -26.19 5.60
N LYS A 84 -20.35 -27.51 5.80
CA LYS A 84 -20.39 -28.54 4.74
C LYS A 84 -19.38 -28.30 3.60
N GLY A 85 -18.33 -27.51 3.84
CA GLY A 85 -17.30 -27.17 2.85
C GLY A 85 -17.62 -25.99 1.94
N ASP A 86 -18.80 -25.35 2.05
CA ASP A 86 -19.20 -24.23 1.19
C ASP A 86 -18.66 -22.87 1.67
N LEU A 87 -17.97 -22.84 2.81
CA LEU A 87 -17.40 -21.65 3.39
C LEU A 87 -16.02 -21.32 2.82
N LYS A 88 -15.89 -20.12 2.28
CA LYS A 88 -14.59 -19.56 1.92
C LYS A 88 -13.99 -18.82 3.11
N LEU A 89 -12.90 -19.33 3.68
CA LEU A 89 -12.10 -18.65 4.72
C LEU A 89 -11.12 -17.69 4.05
N ILE A 90 -11.16 -16.41 4.44
CA ILE A 90 -10.27 -15.36 3.95
C ILE A 90 -9.59 -14.68 5.13
N PRO A 91 -8.26 -14.82 5.29
CA PRO A 91 -7.54 -14.13 6.35
C PRO A 91 -7.39 -12.63 6.02
N VAL A 92 -7.48 -11.78 7.03
CA VAL A 92 -7.31 -10.32 6.94
C VAL A 92 -6.30 -9.87 7.99
N LYS A 93 -5.11 -9.44 7.57
CA LYS A 93 -4.03 -9.05 8.49
C LYS A 93 -4.25 -7.61 9.00
N LEU A 94 -4.30 -7.45 10.33
CA LEU A 94 -4.61 -6.17 11.00
C LEU A 94 -3.39 -5.42 11.54
N ASP A 95 -2.34 -6.13 11.93
CA ASP A 95 -1.12 -5.56 12.50
C ASP A 95 0.13 -6.24 11.92
N ASP A 96 1.30 -5.93 12.48
CA ASP A 96 2.59 -6.50 12.11
C ASP A 96 2.78 -7.98 12.54
N CYS A 97 1.70 -8.70 12.90
CA CYS A 97 1.79 -10.12 13.23
C CYS A 97 2.39 -10.97 12.10
N LEU A 98 3.09 -12.03 12.52
CA LEU A 98 3.51 -13.09 11.62
C LEU A 98 2.30 -13.96 11.31
N MET A 99 1.95 -14.04 10.02
CA MET A 99 0.84 -14.88 9.58
C MET A 99 1.19 -16.36 9.87
N PRO A 100 0.33 -17.09 10.62
CA PRO A 100 0.51 -18.51 10.90
C PRO A 100 0.70 -19.32 9.61
N ALA A 101 1.58 -20.32 9.63
CA ALA A 101 1.91 -21.13 8.44
C ALA A 101 0.67 -21.79 7.80
N ILE A 102 -0.34 -22.13 8.61
CA ILE A 102 -1.62 -22.65 8.14
C ILE A 102 -2.40 -21.64 7.27
N LEU A 103 -2.35 -20.36 7.60
CA LEU A 103 -3.02 -19.29 6.85
C LEU A 103 -2.21 -18.83 5.64
N LEU A 104 -0.91 -19.12 5.59
CA LEU A 104 -0.05 -18.84 4.42
C LEU A 104 -0.38 -19.71 3.20
N GLN A 105 -1.12 -20.80 3.37
CA GLN A 105 -1.58 -21.63 2.24
C GLN A 105 -2.68 -20.93 1.41
N THR A 106 -3.26 -19.84 1.94
CA THR A 106 -4.27 -19.02 1.27
C THR A 106 -3.80 -17.57 1.16
N LEU A 107 -4.11 -16.90 0.05
CA LEU A 107 -3.90 -15.46 -0.07
C LEU A 107 -4.73 -14.72 1.00
N TYR A 108 -4.10 -13.77 1.69
CA TYR A 108 -4.73 -12.93 2.70
C TYR A 108 -4.90 -11.50 2.20
N ILE A 109 -5.85 -10.78 2.78
CA ILE A 109 -6.04 -9.35 2.60
C ILE A 109 -5.14 -8.60 3.60
N ASP A 110 -4.28 -7.71 3.10
CA ASP A 110 -3.32 -6.98 3.93
C ASP A 110 -3.85 -5.58 4.30
N LEU A 111 -4.67 -5.51 5.34
CA LEU A 111 -5.20 -4.22 5.83
C LEU A 111 -4.09 -3.38 6.45
N PHE A 112 -3.19 -4.00 7.19
CA PHE A 112 -2.06 -3.32 7.84
C PHE A 112 -1.14 -2.62 6.83
N GLY A 113 -0.69 -3.33 5.79
CA GLY A 113 0.27 -2.81 4.82
C GLY A 113 -0.33 -2.02 3.66
N LYS A 114 -1.61 -2.26 3.31
CA LYS A 114 -2.26 -1.63 2.14
C LYS A 114 -3.40 -0.66 2.49
N GLY A 115 -3.79 -0.62 3.76
CA GLY A 115 -4.82 0.29 4.26
C GLY A 115 -6.25 -0.15 3.98
N LEU A 116 -7.19 0.57 4.60
CA LEU A 116 -8.59 0.20 4.68
C LEU A 116 -9.31 0.16 3.32
N GLU A 117 -9.04 1.10 2.42
CA GLU A 117 -9.73 1.15 1.12
C GLU A 117 -9.36 -0.02 0.20
N VAL A 118 -8.08 -0.38 0.15
CA VAL A 118 -7.60 -1.52 -0.65
C VAL A 118 -8.17 -2.81 -0.08
N ALA A 119 -8.11 -2.99 1.23
CA ALA A 119 -8.68 -4.16 1.91
C ALA A 119 -10.19 -4.26 1.65
N PHE A 120 -10.93 -3.16 1.78
CA PHE A 120 -12.37 -3.12 1.51
C PHE A 120 -12.70 -3.54 0.08
N ARG A 121 -11.99 -2.99 -0.92
CA ARG A 121 -12.19 -3.35 -2.33
C ARG A 121 -11.94 -4.84 -2.57
N GLN A 122 -10.86 -5.39 -2.02
CA GLN A 122 -10.56 -6.83 -2.13
C GLN A 122 -11.66 -7.70 -1.48
N MET A 123 -12.23 -7.27 -0.35
CA MET A 123 -13.37 -7.98 0.26
C MET A 123 -14.58 -7.99 -0.67
N VAL A 124 -14.93 -6.84 -1.28
CA VAL A 124 -16.03 -6.72 -2.25
C VAL A 124 -15.80 -7.61 -3.47
N ASP A 125 -14.58 -7.62 -4.03
CA ASP A 125 -14.22 -8.44 -5.20
C ASP A 125 -14.37 -9.94 -4.89
N VAL A 126 -13.92 -10.38 -3.71
CA VAL A 126 -14.08 -11.76 -3.23
C VAL A 126 -15.55 -12.15 -3.11
N ILE A 127 -16.40 -11.25 -2.60
CA ILE A 127 -17.83 -11.50 -2.37
C ILE A 127 -18.58 -11.60 -3.71
N ASN A 128 -18.30 -10.71 -4.64
CA ASN A 128 -18.95 -10.64 -5.95
C ASN A 128 -18.49 -11.74 -6.92
N GLN A 129 -17.48 -12.53 -6.56
CA GLN A 129 -16.94 -13.60 -7.40
C GLN A 129 -16.54 -13.15 -8.81
N ASN A 130 -16.15 -11.89 -8.98
CA ASN A 130 -15.64 -11.40 -10.25
C ASN A 130 -14.31 -12.14 -10.52
N LYS A 131 -14.39 -13.17 -11.37
CA LYS A 131 -13.25 -13.90 -11.93
C LYS A 131 -12.51 -13.09 -12.99
N GLU A 132 -12.92 -11.85 -13.24
CA GLU A 132 -12.02 -10.86 -13.81
C GLU A 132 -10.96 -10.62 -12.75
N GLN A 133 -9.91 -11.46 -12.78
CA GLN A 133 -8.65 -11.12 -12.17
C GLN A 133 -8.38 -9.69 -12.63
N PRO A 134 -8.28 -8.69 -11.72
CA PRO A 134 -7.60 -7.47 -12.13
C PRO A 134 -6.28 -7.95 -12.70
N ASP A 135 -5.97 -7.55 -13.94
CA ASP A 135 -4.73 -7.91 -14.58
C ASP A 135 -3.59 -7.25 -13.77
N ILE A 136 -3.15 -7.94 -12.71
CA ILE A 136 -2.02 -7.53 -11.88
C ILE A 136 -0.70 -7.73 -12.64
N SER A 137 -0.75 -8.34 -13.83
CA SER A 137 0.40 -8.51 -14.72
C SER A 137 0.61 -7.30 -15.64
N GLN A 138 -0.34 -6.38 -15.74
CA GLN A 138 -0.23 -5.20 -16.61
C GLN A 138 -0.37 -3.89 -15.83
N GLN A 139 0.80 -3.27 -15.62
CA GLN A 139 1.04 -1.90 -15.18
C GLN A 139 0.54 -1.56 -13.77
N THR A 140 1.45 -1.63 -12.80
CA THR A 140 1.35 -0.78 -11.60
C THR A 140 1.21 0.66 -12.07
N TYR A 141 0.00 1.22 -11.92
CA TYR A 141 -0.24 2.63 -12.21
C TYR A 141 0.71 3.48 -11.36
N GLU A 142 1.66 4.12 -12.02
CA GLU A 142 2.56 5.01 -11.34
C GLU A 142 1.96 6.42 -11.25
N ASN A 143 1.54 6.77 -10.04
CA ASN A 143 0.95 8.08 -9.73
C ASN A 143 1.98 9.20 -9.74
N VAL A 144 3.25 8.91 -9.45
CA VAL A 144 4.30 9.92 -9.43
C VAL A 144 5.12 9.86 -10.72
N ARG A 145 5.23 10.97 -11.43
CA ARG A 145 6.00 11.04 -12.68
C ARG A 145 6.93 12.24 -12.69
N ALA A 146 8.08 12.07 -13.32
CA ALA A 146 9.01 13.16 -13.56
C ALA A 146 8.86 13.71 -14.98
N PHE A 147 8.89 15.03 -15.12
CA PHE A 147 8.90 15.74 -16.39
C PHE A 147 10.17 16.56 -16.44
N ILE A 148 11.00 16.30 -17.44
CA ILE A 148 12.34 16.89 -17.54
C ILE A 148 12.33 17.82 -18.74
N SER A 149 12.57 19.10 -18.50
CA SER A 149 12.74 20.11 -19.55
C SER A 149 14.08 20.81 -19.41
N LYS A 150 14.65 21.24 -20.53
CA LYS A 150 15.92 21.97 -20.55
C LYS A 150 15.67 23.43 -20.90
N ASP A 151 16.21 24.34 -20.09
CA ASP A 151 16.19 25.78 -20.32
C ASP A 151 17.63 26.33 -20.23
N ALA A 152 18.21 26.66 -21.39
CA ALA A 152 19.60 27.10 -21.52
C ALA A 152 20.63 26.18 -20.81
N GLU A 153 21.24 26.65 -19.73
CA GLU A 153 22.23 25.94 -18.89
C GLU A 153 21.59 25.29 -17.65
N LYS A 154 20.26 25.12 -17.65
CA LYS A 154 19.51 24.58 -16.52
C LYS A 154 18.62 23.45 -16.97
N ILE A 155 18.46 22.47 -16.10
CA ILE A 155 17.51 21.38 -16.26
C ILE A 155 16.45 21.47 -15.16
N ASN A 156 15.21 21.56 -15.60
CA ASN A 156 14.03 21.57 -14.75
C ASN A 156 13.49 20.15 -14.66
N ILE A 157 13.38 19.64 -13.44
CA ILE A 157 12.81 18.33 -13.13
C ILE A 157 11.56 18.58 -12.31
N GLU A 158 10.41 18.35 -12.93
CA GLU A 158 9.12 18.50 -12.30
C GLU A 158 8.57 17.13 -11.90
N ILE A 159 8.45 16.89 -10.60
CA ILE A 159 7.81 15.70 -10.06
C ILE A 159 6.35 16.02 -9.79
N ARG A 160 5.44 15.30 -10.48
CA ARG A 160 3.99 15.48 -10.42
C ARG A 160 3.31 14.26 -9.83
N ALA A 161 2.29 14.50 -9.00
CA ALA A 161 1.28 13.51 -8.67
C ALA A 161 0.16 13.61 -9.72
N MET A 162 -0.17 12.50 -10.38
CA MET A 162 -1.02 12.50 -11.57
C MET A 162 -2.51 12.37 -11.25
N THR A 163 -2.87 11.57 -10.23
CA THR A 163 -4.27 11.27 -9.91
C THR A 163 -4.63 11.53 -8.46
N TYR A 164 -3.77 11.16 -7.52
CA TYR A 164 -4.04 11.28 -6.10
C TYR A 164 -2.82 11.79 -5.34
N MET A 165 -3.02 12.21 -4.09
CA MET A 165 -1.96 12.73 -3.23
C MET A 165 -0.92 11.65 -2.92
N GLU A 166 0.37 11.98 -3.04
CA GLU A 166 1.49 11.17 -2.57
C GLU A 166 1.98 11.73 -1.21
N PRO A 167 1.73 11.00 -0.10
CA PRO A 167 2.11 11.46 1.23
C PRO A 167 3.63 11.50 1.44
N GLN A 168 4.38 10.60 0.81
CA GLN A 168 5.83 10.48 1.00
C GLN A 168 6.58 11.22 -0.11
N SER A 169 7.02 12.43 0.24
CA SER A 169 7.69 13.36 -0.66
C SER A 169 9.21 13.24 -0.59
N ARG A 170 9.72 12.01 -0.78
CA ARG A 170 11.15 11.68 -0.75
C ARG A 170 11.61 11.09 -2.07
N PHE A 171 12.55 11.76 -2.73
CA PHE A 171 12.93 11.48 -4.11
C PHE A 171 14.45 11.44 -4.28
N GLY A 172 14.90 10.85 -5.38
CA GLY A 172 16.28 10.85 -5.79
C GLY A 172 16.42 11.10 -7.28
N ILE A 173 17.53 11.72 -7.70
CA ILE A 173 17.89 11.85 -9.11
C ILE A 173 19.24 11.18 -9.30
N LEU A 174 19.29 10.20 -10.19
CA LEU A 174 20.51 9.46 -10.50
C LEU A 174 21.26 10.16 -11.62
N VAL A 175 22.56 10.42 -11.43
CA VAL A 175 23.41 11.19 -12.36
C VAL A 175 24.80 10.57 -12.46
N THR A 176 25.50 10.74 -13.59
CA THR A 176 26.94 10.39 -13.68
C THR A 176 27.84 11.53 -13.20
N ASN A 177 27.31 12.76 -13.10
CA ASN A 177 28.05 13.94 -12.68
C ASN A 177 28.62 13.83 -11.26
N GLU A 178 29.76 14.49 -11.04
CA GLU A 178 30.28 14.74 -9.70
C GLU A 178 29.57 15.93 -9.06
N GLU A 179 29.56 15.99 -7.72
CA GLU A 179 28.90 17.06 -6.97
C GLU A 179 29.33 18.47 -7.41
N ASN A 180 30.61 18.63 -7.74
CA ASN A 180 31.19 19.92 -8.16
C ASN A 180 30.79 20.34 -9.58
N ASP A 181 30.30 19.41 -10.40
CA ASP A 181 29.79 19.67 -11.76
C ASP A 181 28.38 20.27 -11.71
N LEU A 182 27.72 20.21 -10.55
CA LEU A 182 26.35 20.63 -10.32
C LEU A 182 26.30 22.01 -9.67
N GLY A 183 25.41 22.86 -10.16
CA GLY A 183 25.03 24.11 -9.51
C GLY A 183 24.00 23.90 -8.41
N ARG A 184 23.43 25.01 -7.92
CA ARG A 184 22.29 24.94 -7.00
C ARG A 184 21.11 24.27 -7.74
N TRP A 185 20.41 23.38 -7.03
CA TRP A 185 19.37 22.49 -7.55
C TRP A 185 17.96 22.90 -7.09
N GLU A 186 17.79 24.18 -6.74
CA GLU A 186 16.63 24.73 -6.04
C GLU A 186 15.92 25.78 -6.88
N LYS A 187 14.58 25.68 -6.94
CA LYS A 187 13.70 26.80 -7.27
C LYS A 187 12.95 27.25 -6.02
N ASN A 188 13.19 28.49 -5.59
CA ASN A 188 12.39 29.24 -4.60
C ASN A 188 11.95 28.45 -3.34
N SER A 189 12.86 27.84 -2.58
CA SER A 189 12.52 27.16 -1.33
C SER A 189 13.61 27.20 -0.25
N PRO A 190 13.54 28.12 0.71
CA PRO A 190 14.57 28.34 1.73
C PRO A 190 14.84 27.17 2.69
N MET A 191 14.00 26.13 2.71
CA MET A 191 14.14 24.92 3.55
C MET A 191 14.43 23.63 2.76
N PHE A 192 15.13 23.71 1.63
CA PHE A 192 15.48 22.53 0.84
C PHE A 192 16.45 21.61 1.59
N GLN A 193 16.02 20.39 1.92
CA GLN A 193 16.86 19.33 2.48
C GLN A 193 17.22 18.36 1.36
N GLY A 194 18.43 18.49 0.84
CA GLY A 194 18.97 17.57 -0.15
C GLY A 194 20.39 17.14 0.18
N ARG A 195 20.77 15.94 -0.28
CA ARG A 195 22.08 15.33 -0.08
C ARG A 195 22.58 14.71 -1.37
N PHE A 196 23.83 14.97 -1.72
CA PHE A 196 24.53 14.22 -2.77
C PHE A 196 25.19 12.96 -2.17
N GLN A 197 25.12 11.84 -2.89
CA GLN A 197 25.76 10.59 -2.50
C GLN A 197 26.51 10.00 -3.69
N LYS A 198 27.78 9.67 -3.45
CA LYS A 198 28.67 9.06 -4.45
C LYS A 198 28.49 7.56 -4.56
N ASN A 199 28.73 7.01 -5.76
CA ASN A 199 28.84 5.58 -6.03
C ASN A 199 27.63 4.77 -5.53
N VAL A 200 26.43 5.20 -5.90
CA VAL A 200 25.16 4.61 -5.44
C VAL A 200 24.82 3.34 -6.21
N VAL A 201 25.03 3.33 -7.52
CA VAL A 201 24.76 2.16 -8.37
C VAL A 201 25.83 2.02 -9.44
N GLN A 202 26.27 0.79 -9.69
CA GLN A 202 27.13 0.49 -10.82
C GLN A 202 26.26 0.27 -12.05
N LEU A 203 26.52 1.04 -13.10
CA LEU A 203 25.87 0.94 -14.39
C LEU A 203 26.38 -0.27 -15.17
N THR A 204 25.63 -0.70 -16.17
CA THR A 204 25.98 -1.86 -17.02
C THR A 204 27.27 -1.67 -17.81
N ASN A 205 27.68 -0.42 -18.04
CA ASN A 205 28.95 -0.06 -18.66
C ASN A 205 30.14 -0.11 -17.68
N GLY A 206 29.92 -0.45 -16.40
CA GLY A 206 30.93 -0.54 -15.35
C GLY A 206 31.19 0.76 -14.59
N GLU A 207 30.62 1.89 -15.03
CA GLU A 207 30.75 3.19 -14.36
C GLU A 207 29.84 3.27 -13.13
N TRP A 208 30.21 4.13 -12.18
CA TRP A 208 29.40 4.39 -10.99
C TRP A 208 28.55 5.63 -11.19
N ALA A 209 27.25 5.52 -10.90
CA ALA A 209 26.35 6.65 -10.84
C ALA A 209 26.18 7.16 -9.41
N ASN A 210 26.02 8.47 -9.30
CA ASN A 210 25.78 9.21 -8.08
C ASN A 210 24.29 9.54 -7.93
N ALA A 211 23.85 9.94 -6.74
CA ALA A 211 22.46 10.32 -6.52
C ALA A 211 22.32 11.63 -5.73
N LEU A 212 21.34 12.41 -6.16
CA LEU A 212 20.84 13.62 -5.52
C LEU A 212 19.54 13.28 -4.79
N TYR A 213 19.59 13.06 -3.48
CA TYR A 213 18.42 12.76 -2.66
C TYR A 213 17.83 14.02 -2.08
N PHE A 214 16.51 14.15 -2.06
CA PHE A 214 15.84 15.27 -1.43
C PHE A 214 14.46 14.91 -0.90
N GLU A 215 14.01 15.68 0.07
CA GLU A 215 12.67 15.55 0.64
C GLU A 215 11.98 16.89 0.80
N ARG A 216 10.64 16.85 0.80
CA ARG A 216 9.79 18.01 1.09
C ARG A 216 8.83 17.64 2.21
N GLN A 217 8.58 18.58 3.11
CA GLN A 217 7.65 18.36 4.24
C GLN A 217 6.17 18.36 3.85
N ARG A 218 5.82 18.92 2.69
CA ARG A 218 4.46 18.87 2.17
C ARG A 218 4.25 17.55 1.39
N PRO A 219 3.02 17.07 1.22
CA PRO A 219 2.72 15.99 0.29
C PRO A 219 2.65 16.53 -1.15
N LEU A 220 2.81 15.63 -2.14
CA LEU A 220 2.62 15.97 -3.54
C LEU A 220 1.13 15.77 -3.89
N SER A 221 0.47 16.79 -4.42
CA SER A 221 -0.94 16.71 -4.83
C SER A 221 -1.10 17.07 -6.30
N PRO A 222 -2.10 16.53 -7.01
CA PRO A 222 -2.38 16.93 -8.39
C PRO A 222 -2.49 18.45 -8.55
N GLY A 223 -1.78 19.00 -9.53
CA GLY A 223 -1.68 20.46 -9.77
C GLY A 223 -0.66 21.20 -8.91
N PHE A 224 0.00 20.55 -7.95
CA PHE A 224 1.00 21.15 -7.05
C PHE A 224 2.35 20.42 -7.13
N PRO A 225 3.10 20.58 -8.25
CA PRO A 225 4.33 19.85 -8.48
C PRO A 225 5.48 20.27 -7.56
N TYR A 226 6.52 19.44 -7.54
CA TYR A 226 7.86 19.84 -7.08
C TYR A 226 8.76 20.07 -8.26
N VAL A 227 9.34 21.26 -8.31
CA VAL A 227 10.28 21.64 -9.36
C VAL A 227 11.67 21.73 -8.73
N LEU A 228 12.60 20.95 -9.27
CA LEU A 228 14.03 21.15 -9.08
C LEU A 228 14.60 21.79 -10.32
N GLU A 229 15.46 22.78 -10.13
CA GLU A 229 16.15 23.47 -11.21
C GLU A 229 17.63 23.28 -10.96
N ILE A 230 18.28 22.42 -11.74
CA ILE A 230 19.70 22.09 -11.60
C ILE A 230 20.47 22.88 -12.64
N SER A 231 21.36 23.76 -12.18
CA SER A 231 22.25 24.50 -13.09
C SER A 231 23.46 23.65 -13.45
N GLU A 232 23.85 23.66 -14.71
CA GLU A 232 25.10 23.07 -15.20
C GLU A 232 26.28 23.96 -14.75
N LYS A 233 27.33 23.38 -14.15
CA LYS A 233 28.51 24.13 -13.70
C LYS A 233 29.76 23.65 -14.44
N GLN A 234 30.74 24.52 -14.58
CA GLN A 234 32.05 24.21 -15.19
C GLN A 234 31.96 23.72 -16.65
N GLY A 235 30.90 24.10 -17.38
CA GLY A 235 30.67 23.67 -18.76
C GLY A 235 30.34 22.18 -18.92
N LYS A 236 30.11 21.45 -17.82
CA LYS A 236 29.66 20.05 -17.87
C LYS A 236 28.15 19.99 -17.85
N ARG A 237 27.60 19.28 -18.84
CA ARG A 237 26.17 19.00 -18.94
C ARG A 237 25.74 18.05 -17.83
N LEU A 238 24.53 18.25 -17.32
CA LEU A 238 23.91 17.29 -16.41
C LEU A 238 23.53 16.05 -17.22
N ASP A 239 24.04 14.91 -16.79
CA ASP A 239 23.75 13.60 -17.33
C ASP A 239 22.85 12.84 -16.34
N LEU A 240 21.54 13.09 -16.48
CA LEU A 240 20.49 12.47 -15.69
C LEU A 240 20.17 11.09 -16.23
N ILE A 241 20.39 10.08 -15.40
CA ILE A 241 20.12 8.68 -15.72
C ILE A 241 18.67 8.35 -15.39
N GLU A 242 18.21 8.54 -14.15
CA GLU A 242 16.85 8.18 -13.73
C GLU A 242 16.33 9.07 -12.60
N VAL A 243 15.00 9.08 -12.42
CA VAL A 243 14.35 9.69 -11.25
C VAL A 243 13.76 8.60 -10.38
N MET A 244 13.89 8.78 -9.07
CA MET A 244 13.58 7.79 -8.06
C MET A 244 12.59 8.33 -7.03
N HIS A 245 11.73 7.46 -6.52
CA HIS A 245 10.84 7.70 -5.39
C HIS A 245 11.10 6.67 -4.30
N ALA A 246 11.07 7.08 -3.04
CA ALA A 246 11.27 6.17 -1.93
C ALA A 246 10.12 5.15 -1.83
N SER A 247 10.44 3.86 -1.78
CA SER A 247 9.46 2.80 -1.51
C SER A 247 9.30 2.51 -0.02
N ASP A 248 10.36 2.75 0.74
CA ASP A 248 10.44 2.61 2.19
C ASP A 248 11.63 3.45 2.72
N GLU A 249 12.03 3.25 3.98
CA GLU A 249 13.11 4.01 4.62
C GLU A 249 14.48 3.83 3.95
N ALA A 250 14.78 2.66 3.39
CA ALA A 250 16.10 2.30 2.85
C ALA A 250 16.13 2.25 1.31
N PHE A 251 14.99 1.97 0.67
CA PHE A 251 14.92 1.67 -0.76
C PHE A 251 14.21 2.76 -1.55
N TYR A 252 14.67 2.88 -2.80
CA TYR A 252 14.11 3.74 -3.82
C TYR A 252 13.83 2.92 -5.07
N ARG A 253 12.79 3.29 -5.79
CA ARG A 253 12.40 2.69 -7.07
C ARG A 253 12.36 3.75 -8.16
N PHE A 254 12.61 3.36 -9.40
CA PHE A 254 12.49 4.28 -10.53
C PHE A 254 11.04 4.67 -10.77
N ILE A 255 10.82 5.93 -11.10
CA ILE A 255 9.54 6.44 -11.55
C ILE A 255 9.62 6.80 -13.04
N PRO A 256 8.53 6.67 -13.81
CA PRO A 256 8.50 7.10 -15.20
C PRO A 256 8.92 8.57 -15.32
N LYS A 257 9.87 8.82 -16.20
CA LYS A 257 10.28 10.15 -16.62
C LYS A 257 9.84 10.41 -18.05
N GLN A 258 9.41 11.64 -18.32
CA GLN A 258 9.14 12.13 -19.67
C GLN A 258 10.08 13.30 -19.94
N ILE A 259 10.68 13.31 -21.13
CA ILE A 259 11.52 14.41 -21.60
C ILE A 259 10.63 15.29 -22.48
N GLU A 260 10.48 16.55 -22.07
CA GLU A 260 9.73 17.60 -22.77
C GLU A 260 10.65 18.46 -23.64
#